data_AF-A0AAD6JJG5-F1
#
_entry.id   AF-A0AAD6JJG5-F1
#
_cell.length_a   1.000
_cell.length_b   1.000
_cell.length_c   1.000
_cell.angle_alpha   90.00
_cell.angle_beta   90.00
_cell.angle_gamma   90.00
#
_symmetry.space_group_name_H-M   'P 1'
#
loop_
_entity.id
_entity.type
_entity.pdbx_description
1 polymer ?
#
loop_
_entity_poly.entity_id
_entity_poly.type
_entity_poly.pdbx_seq_one_letter_code
_entity_poly.pdbx_strand_id
1 'polypeptide(L)'
;MHSPKEIYEMVDEMGKEMKRAGYIPTTTEVLLDIDDEDKEDTLNRHSEKLAIAFALLNTPPGTLIRIVKNLRICDDCHSATKFISKIYNREIVEHFNMQSICLMAISWITHLVVAYTVGGTYGLQHQDENAAGMSSSFCSHVSAFFSL
;
A
#
# COMPACT_ATOMS: atom_id res chain seq x y z
N MET A 1 -11.92 5.30 24.43
CA MET A 1 -11.39 5.88 23.19
C MET A 1 -9.95 6.27 23.48
N HIS A 2 -9.00 5.64 22.79
CA HIS A 2 -7.57 5.88 23.02
C HIS A 2 -7.14 7.24 22.47
N SER A 3 -6.25 7.90 23.19
CA SER A 3 -5.58 9.12 22.74
C SER A 3 -4.63 8.82 21.58
N PRO A 4 -4.34 9.81 20.71
CA PRO A 4 -3.34 9.65 19.66
C PRO A 4 -1.99 9.17 20.19
N LYS A 5 -1.62 9.61 21.40
CA LYS A 5 -0.37 9.23 22.07
C LYS A 5 -0.28 7.72 22.30
N GLU A 6 -1.34 7.10 22.83
CA GLU A 6 -1.38 5.65 23.07
C GLU A 6 -1.25 4.86 21.75
N ILE A 7 -1.80 5.39 20.65
CA ILE A 7 -1.68 4.74 19.34
C ILE A 7 -0.22 4.77 18.86
N TYR A 8 0.47 5.89 18.99
CA TYR A 8 1.88 5.98 18.63
C TYR A 8 2.78 5.14 19.54
N GLU A 9 2.51 5.12 20.85
CA GLU A 9 3.21 4.24 21.79
C GLU A 9 3.05 2.76 21.41
N MET A 10 1.85 2.36 20.97
CA MET A 10 1.61 1.01 20.47
C MET A 10 2.35 0.73 19.16
N VAL A 11 2.44 1.69 18.24
CA VAL A 11 3.26 1.55 17.02
C VAL A 11 4.73 1.35 17.36
N ASP A 12 5.26 2.11 18.33
CA ASP A 12 6.65 1.96 18.79
C ASP A 12 6.89 0.60 19.44
N GLU A 13 5.94 0.11 20.24
CA GLU A 13 5.98 -1.23 20.83
C GLU A 13 6.02 -2.29 19.72
N MET A 14 5.10 -2.22 18.76
CA MET A 14 5.08 -3.12 17.60
C MET A 14 6.41 -3.09 16.86
N GLY A 15 6.98 -1.90 16.63
CA GLY A 15 8.30 -1.71 16.02
C GLY A 15 9.41 -2.46 16.77
N LYS A 16 9.43 -2.33 18.10
CA LYS A 16 10.41 -3.00 18.96
C LYS A 16 10.24 -4.53 18.95
N GLU A 17 9.01 -5.02 19.05
CA GLU A 17 8.74 -6.46 19.01
C GLU A 17 9.08 -7.06 17.64
N MET A 18 8.76 -6.35 16.55
CA MET A 18 9.14 -6.74 15.20
C MET A 18 10.65 -6.84 15.06
N LYS A 19 11.41 -5.82 15.50
CA LYS A 19 12.89 -5.84 15.49
C LYS A 19 13.43 -7.03 16.29
N ARG A 20 12.88 -7.33 17.47
CA ARG A 20 13.28 -8.53 18.26
C ARG A 20 12.96 -9.85 17.56
N ALA A 21 11.90 -9.89 16.75
CA ALA A 21 11.54 -11.05 15.94
C ALA A 21 12.39 -11.18 14.65
N GLY A 22 13.32 -10.26 14.38
CA GLY A 22 14.18 -10.26 13.20
C GLY A 22 13.59 -9.55 11.99
N TYR A 23 12.63 -8.64 12.19
CA TYR A 23 12.14 -7.76 11.14
C TYR A 23 13.23 -6.79 10.68
N ILE A 24 13.43 -6.69 9.36
CA ILE A 24 14.32 -5.74 8.73
C ILE A 24 13.45 -4.82 7.86
N PRO A 25 13.36 -3.51 8.17
CA PRO A 25 12.57 -2.57 7.39
C PRO A 25 13.09 -2.43 5.96
N THR A 26 12.19 -2.34 5.00
CA THR A 26 12.55 -2.09 3.59
C THR A 26 12.57 -0.59 3.34
N THR A 27 13.73 0.05 3.50
CA THR A 27 13.89 1.52 3.35
C THR A 27 13.94 2.00 1.91
N THR A 28 13.99 1.09 0.92
CA THR A 28 14.08 1.43 -0.52
C THR A 28 12.88 2.19 -1.06
N GLU A 29 11.73 2.12 -0.38
CA GLU A 29 10.50 2.81 -0.78
C GLU A 29 10.47 4.30 -0.34
N VAL A 30 11.37 4.71 0.57
CA VAL A 30 11.46 6.11 1.02
C VAL A 30 12.53 6.82 0.18
N LEU A 31 12.07 7.53 -0.85
CA LEU A 31 12.93 8.29 -1.79
C LEU A 31 13.52 9.58 -1.17
N LEU A 32 13.25 9.85 0.11
CA LEU A 32 13.84 10.99 0.80
C LEU A 32 15.32 10.69 1.10
N ASP A 33 16.19 11.63 0.74
CA ASP A 33 17.62 11.59 1.07
C ASP A 33 17.83 11.99 2.53
N ILE A 34 17.38 11.11 3.43
CA ILE A 34 17.50 11.21 4.89
C ILE A 34 18.17 9.95 5.43
N ASP A 35 18.59 9.98 6.69
CA ASP A 35 19.21 8.83 7.34
C ASP A 35 18.26 7.63 7.36
N ASP A 36 18.80 6.42 7.34
CA ASP A 36 17.98 5.21 7.32
C ASP A 36 17.12 5.09 8.58
N GLU A 37 17.55 5.64 9.72
CA GLU A 37 16.73 5.75 10.93
C GLU A 37 15.48 6.64 10.71
N ASP A 38 15.63 7.77 10.01
CA ASP A 38 14.52 8.67 9.69
C ASP A 38 13.57 8.06 8.62
N LYS A 39 14.11 7.22 7.72
CA LYS A 39 13.28 6.45 6.77
C LYS A 39 12.47 5.39 7.51
N GLU A 40 13.07 4.68 8.46
CA GLU A 40 12.36 3.72 9.31
C GLU A 40 11.22 4.38 10.10
N ASP A 41 11.45 5.57 10.66
CA ASP A 41 10.42 6.34 11.36
C ASP A 41 9.27 6.75 10.43
N THR A 42 9.58 7.10 9.19
CA THR A 42 8.55 7.39 8.17
C THR A 42 7.71 6.14 7.88
N LEU A 43 8.34 4.98 7.70
CA LEU A 43 7.68 3.70 7.48
C LEU A 43 6.84 3.26 8.70
N ASN A 44 7.26 3.59 9.92
CA ASN A 44 6.51 3.30 11.13
C ASN A 44 5.20 4.08 11.20
N ARG A 45 5.15 5.26 10.58
CA ARG A 45 3.97 6.13 10.56
C ARG A 45 3.03 5.88 9.39
N HIS A 46 3.23 4.79 8.65
CA HIS A 46 2.28 4.34 7.63
C HIS A 46 0.90 4.06 8.24
N SER A 47 -0.14 4.42 7.49
CA SER A 47 -1.53 4.33 7.97
C SER A 47 -1.96 2.90 8.28
N GLU A 48 -1.34 1.90 7.65
CA GLU A 48 -1.51 0.47 7.94
C GLU A 48 -1.09 0.13 9.37
N LYS A 49 0.13 0.50 9.77
CA LYS A 49 0.65 0.23 11.12
C LYS A 49 -0.17 0.94 12.19
N LEU A 50 -0.59 2.18 11.93
CA LEU A 50 -1.50 2.93 12.80
C LEU A 50 -2.87 2.25 12.93
N ALA A 51 -3.43 1.74 11.83
CA ALA A 51 -4.69 1.01 11.86
C ALA A 51 -4.59 -0.30 12.65
N ILE A 52 -3.48 -1.05 12.49
CA ILE A 52 -3.22 -2.26 13.28
C ILE A 52 -3.06 -1.91 14.76
N ALA A 53 -2.28 -0.90 15.10
CA ALA A 53 -2.08 -0.44 16.48
C ALA A 53 -3.42 -0.08 17.14
N PHE A 54 -4.25 0.72 16.45
CA PHE A 54 -5.59 1.05 16.92
C PHE A 54 -6.45 -0.20 17.11
N ALA A 55 -6.43 -1.15 16.16
CA ALA A 55 -7.20 -2.38 16.27
C ALA A 55 -6.74 -3.25 17.45
N LEU A 56 -5.43 -3.36 17.69
CA LEU A 56 -4.87 -4.13 18.82
C LEU A 56 -5.27 -3.55 20.17
N LEU A 57 -5.28 -2.21 20.31
CA LEU A 57 -5.69 -1.54 21.55
C LEU A 57 -7.19 -1.71 21.83
N ASN A 58 -8.04 -1.68 20.79
CA ASN A 58 -9.49 -1.67 20.95
C ASN A 58 -10.14 -3.07 20.92
N THR A 59 -9.39 -4.14 20.67
CA THR A 59 -9.96 -5.48 20.55
C THR A 59 -9.23 -6.50 21.43
N PRO A 60 -9.94 -7.46 22.03
CA PRO A 60 -9.32 -8.45 22.91
C PRO A 60 -8.40 -9.39 22.13
N PRO A 61 -7.36 -9.97 22.78
CA PRO A 61 -6.46 -10.95 22.16
C PRO A 61 -7.19 -12.06 21.40
N GLY A 62 -6.65 -12.47 20.26
CA GLY A 62 -7.26 -13.49 19.38
C GLY A 62 -8.40 -12.98 18.49
N THR A 63 -8.81 -11.71 18.60
CA THR A 63 -9.79 -11.14 17.67
C THR A 63 -9.20 -10.99 16.28
N LEU A 64 -9.95 -11.43 15.26
CA LEU A 64 -9.61 -11.21 13.85
C LEU A 64 -9.69 -9.71 13.50
N ILE A 65 -8.62 -9.18 12.93
CA ILE A 65 -8.52 -7.77 12.52
C ILE A 65 -8.68 -7.67 11.01
N ARG A 66 -9.63 -6.85 10.54
CA ARG A 66 -9.83 -6.54 9.12
C ARG A 66 -9.41 -5.12 8.83
N ILE A 67 -8.47 -4.95 7.91
CA ILE A 67 -8.01 -3.63 7.46
C ILE A 67 -8.41 -3.46 6.02
N VAL A 68 -9.24 -2.46 5.75
CA VAL A 68 -9.66 -2.10 4.40
C VAL A 68 -8.94 -0.83 4.01
N LYS A 69 -8.18 -0.88 2.91
CA LYS A 69 -7.48 0.29 2.35
C LYS A 69 -7.85 0.46 0.88
N ASN A 70 -7.92 1.71 0.44
CA ASN A 70 -8.15 2.10 -0.96
C ASN A 70 -6.85 2.46 -1.71
N LEU A 71 -5.69 2.30 -1.05
CA LEU A 71 -4.36 2.57 -1.61
C LEU A 71 -3.50 1.31 -1.55
N ARG A 72 -2.62 1.15 -2.54
CA ARG A 72 -1.69 0.02 -2.61
C ARG A 72 -0.87 -0.02 -1.32
N ILE A 73 -0.76 -1.20 -0.74
CA ILE A 73 0.04 -1.43 0.46
C ILE A 73 1.51 -1.50 0.06
N CYS A 74 2.36 -0.88 0.87
CA CYS A 74 3.81 -0.88 0.65
C CYS A 74 4.44 -2.23 1.03
N ASP A 75 5.58 -2.60 0.43
CA ASP A 75 6.22 -3.91 0.69
C ASP A 75 6.67 -4.06 2.16
N ASP A 76 7.12 -2.95 2.78
CA ASP A 76 7.41 -2.88 4.22
C ASP A 76 6.15 -3.18 5.05
N CYS A 77 5.03 -2.53 4.72
CA CYS A 77 3.74 -2.68 5.40
C CYS A 77 3.24 -4.12 5.34
N HIS A 78 3.30 -4.73 4.15
CA HIS A 78 2.91 -6.13 3.95
C HIS A 78 3.77 -7.09 4.78
N SER A 79 5.07 -6.80 4.89
CA SER A 79 6.00 -7.59 5.69
C SER A 79 5.71 -7.39 7.18
N ALA A 80 5.56 -6.14 7.63
CA ALA A 80 5.21 -5.78 8.99
C ALA A 80 3.93 -6.49 9.46
N THR A 81 2.86 -6.48 8.67
CA THR A 81 1.59 -7.16 9.00
C THR A 81 1.79 -8.64 9.30
N LYS A 82 2.65 -9.34 8.53
CA LYS A 82 2.96 -10.76 8.78
C LYS A 82 3.69 -10.97 10.11
N PHE A 83 4.62 -10.08 10.45
CA PHE A 83 5.32 -10.15 11.74
C PHE A 83 4.36 -9.86 12.90
N ILE A 84 3.57 -8.79 12.79
CA ILE A 84 2.61 -8.39 13.83
C ILE A 84 1.59 -9.51 14.06
N SER A 85 1.08 -10.13 12.99
CA SER A 85 0.16 -11.28 13.09
C SER A 85 0.75 -12.43 13.91
N LYS A 86 2.03 -12.76 13.69
CA LYS A 86 2.73 -13.82 14.44
C LYS A 86 3.02 -13.43 15.89
N ILE A 87 3.52 -12.22 16.12
CA ILE A 87 3.92 -11.72 17.46
C ILE A 87 2.71 -11.63 18.38
N TYR A 88 1.63 -11.01 17.91
CA TYR A 88 0.42 -10.80 18.71
C TYR A 88 -0.58 -11.96 18.61
N ASN A 89 -0.22 -13.03 17.89
CA ASN A 89 -1.04 -14.21 17.64
C ASN A 89 -2.46 -13.84 17.18
N ARG A 90 -2.55 -13.05 16.10
CA ARG A 90 -3.83 -12.57 15.55
C ARG A 90 -3.90 -12.78 14.05
N GLU A 91 -5.08 -13.17 13.57
CA GLU A 91 -5.38 -13.16 12.15
C GLU A 91 -5.64 -11.72 11.69
N ILE A 92 -4.80 -11.23 10.78
CA ILE A 92 -4.95 -9.90 10.17
C ILE A 92 -5.22 -10.09 8.68
N VAL A 93 -6.38 -9.63 8.24
CA VAL A 93 -6.79 -9.74 6.84
C VAL A 93 -6.84 -8.34 6.22
N GLU A 94 -5.99 -8.13 5.23
CA GLU A 94 -5.90 -6.88 4.47
C GLU A 94 -6.76 -7.01 3.21
N HIS A 95 -7.75 -6.12 3.05
CA HIS A 95 -8.54 -6.00 1.83
C HIS A 95 -8.15 -4.72 1.11
N PHE A 96 -7.58 -4.88 -0.09
CA PHE A 96 -7.38 -3.76 -1.01
C PHE A 96 -8.62 -3.58 -1.88
N ASN A 97 -9.29 -2.43 -1.73
CA ASN A 97 -10.43 -2.11 -2.60
C ASN A 97 -9.91 -1.56 -3.93
N MET A 98 -9.95 -2.41 -4.96
CA MET A 98 -9.52 -2.05 -6.31
C MET A 98 -10.58 -1.29 -7.13
N GLN A 99 -11.62 -0.73 -6.52
CA GLN A 99 -12.64 0.05 -7.24
C GLN A 99 -12.06 1.24 -8.01
N SER A 100 -10.94 1.82 -7.55
CA SER A 100 -10.29 2.95 -8.24
C SER A 100 -9.59 2.54 -9.55
N ILE A 101 -9.01 1.33 -9.62
CA ILE A 101 -8.29 0.86 -10.83
C ILE A 101 -9.28 0.39 -11.91
N CYS A 102 -10.37 -0.28 -11.54
CA CYS A 102 -11.40 -0.67 -12.51
C CYS A 102 -12.10 0.56 -13.12
N LEU A 103 -12.38 1.61 -12.34
CA LEU A 103 -12.96 2.85 -12.87
C LEU A 103 -11.99 3.59 -13.79
N MET A 104 -10.69 3.59 -13.47
CA MET A 104 -9.66 4.09 -14.38
C MET A 104 -9.66 3.25 -15.66
N ALA A 105 -9.61 1.93 -15.60
CA ALA A 105 -9.65 1.08 -16.79
C ALA A 105 -10.91 1.29 -17.64
N ILE A 106 -12.08 1.45 -17.02
CA ILE A 106 -13.34 1.76 -17.72
C ILE A 106 -13.26 3.15 -18.39
N SER A 107 -12.71 4.16 -17.72
CA SER A 107 -12.48 5.50 -18.29
C SER A 107 -11.49 5.48 -19.46
N TRP A 108 -10.41 4.70 -19.35
CA TRP A 108 -9.45 4.53 -20.43
C TRP A 108 -10.05 3.77 -21.62
N ILE A 109 -10.87 2.74 -21.37
CA ILE A 109 -11.58 2.00 -22.42
C ILE A 109 -12.62 2.90 -23.10
N THR A 110 -13.37 3.74 -22.36
CA THR A 110 -14.32 4.67 -22.98
C THR A 110 -13.60 5.74 -23.80
N HIS A 111 -12.49 6.30 -23.33
CA HIS A 111 -11.67 7.22 -24.12
C HIS A 111 -11.08 6.57 -25.38
N LEU A 112 -10.61 5.32 -25.29
CA LEU A 112 -10.11 4.57 -26.44
C LEU A 112 -11.22 4.31 -27.46
N VAL A 113 -12.39 3.84 -26.99
CA VAL A 113 -13.56 3.59 -27.86
C VAL A 113 -14.05 4.88 -28.50
N VAL A 114 -14.07 6.00 -27.77
CA VAL A 114 -14.40 7.32 -28.33
C VAL A 114 -13.37 7.75 -29.38
N ALA A 115 -12.08 7.54 -29.15
CA ALA A 115 -11.03 7.84 -30.14
C ALA A 115 -11.15 6.98 -31.42
N TYR A 116 -11.59 5.72 -31.30
CA TYR A 116 -11.80 4.83 -32.44
C TYR A 116 -13.14 5.03 -33.16
N THR A 117 -14.17 5.51 -32.47
CA THR A 117 -15.51 5.77 -33.06
C THR A 117 -15.67 7.18 -33.59
N VAL A 118 -14.95 8.15 -33.02
CA VAL A 118 -14.88 9.55 -33.46
C VAL A 118 -13.52 9.78 -34.13
N GLY A 119 -13.29 9.10 -35.25
CA GLY A 119 -12.12 9.39 -36.08
C GLY A 119 -12.20 10.81 -36.65
N GLY A 120 -11.32 11.72 -36.23
CA GLY A 120 -11.19 13.03 -36.88
C GLY A 120 -10.49 14.13 -36.08
N THR A 121 -9.18 14.26 -36.30
CA THR A 121 -8.39 15.53 -36.30
C THR A 121 -8.51 16.49 -35.11
N TYR A 122 -7.76 16.25 -34.02
CA TYR A 122 -7.20 17.36 -33.23
C TYR A 122 -5.72 17.10 -32.93
N GLY A 123 -4.89 18.06 -33.32
CA GLY A 123 -3.45 17.93 -33.51
C GLY A 123 -2.67 17.60 -32.23
N LEU A 124 -1.62 16.81 -32.45
CA LEU A 124 -0.54 16.55 -31.51
C LEU A 124 0.31 17.80 -31.31
N GLN A 125 0.12 18.52 -30.20
CA GLN A 125 1.18 19.34 -29.63
C GLN A 125 0.91 19.69 -28.15
N HIS A 126 1.39 18.86 -27.23
CA HIS A 126 2.32 19.26 -26.16
C HIS A 126 2.62 18.10 -25.20
N GLN A 127 3.88 17.63 -25.29
CA GLN A 127 4.74 17.13 -24.21
C GLN A 127 4.33 15.89 -23.41
N ASP A 128 4.87 14.76 -23.89
CA ASP A 128 5.41 13.67 -23.08
C ASP A 128 6.42 14.19 -22.06
N GLU A 129 6.20 13.95 -20.76
CA GLU A 129 7.22 13.61 -19.74
C GLU A 129 6.49 13.03 -18.51
N ASN A 130 6.09 11.75 -18.54
CA ASN A 130 5.83 10.94 -17.33
C ASN A 130 5.58 9.43 -17.61
N ALA A 131 6.11 8.90 -18.71
CA ALA A 131 6.03 7.48 -19.06
C ALA A 131 7.36 6.72 -18.85
N ALA A 132 8.23 7.20 -17.97
CA ALA A 132 9.51 6.57 -17.64
C ALA A 132 9.54 6.16 -16.15
N GLY A 133 8.78 5.11 -15.81
CA GLY A 133 8.78 4.58 -14.43
C GLY A 133 8.02 3.28 -14.22
N MET A 134 7.55 2.61 -15.28
CA MET A 134 6.94 1.29 -15.14
C MET A 134 8.02 0.25 -15.42
N SER A 135 8.44 -0.47 -14.38
CA SER A 135 9.38 -1.58 -14.51
C SER A 135 8.80 -2.64 -15.47
N SER A 136 9.67 -3.23 -16.29
CA SER A 136 9.31 -4.24 -17.30
C SER A 136 8.55 -5.45 -16.73
N SER A 137 8.63 -5.68 -15.42
CA SER A 137 7.88 -6.73 -14.70
C SER A 137 6.37 -6.45 -14.61
N PHE A 138 5.95 -5.18 -14.65
CA PHE A 138 4.54 -4.79 -14.54
C PHE A 138 3.76 -5.03 -15.85
N CYS A 139 4.44 -4.99 -17.00
CA CYS A 139 3.80 -5.17 -18.31
C CYS A 139 3.43 -6.64 -18.59
N SER A 140 4.21 -7.59 -18.08
CA SER A 140 3.98 -9.02 -18.30
C SER A 140 2.76 -9.58 -17.56
N HIS A 141 2.39 -9.01 -16.41
CA HIS A 141 1.23 -9.47 -15.63
C HIS A 141 -0.11 -8.96 -16.17
N VAL A 142 -0.13 -7.78 -16.80
CA VAL A 142 -1.37 -7.21 -17.35
C VAL A 142 -1.79 -7.95 -18.64
N SER A 143 -0.83 -8.46 -19.43
CA SER A 143 -1.15 -9.24 -20.63
C SER A 143 -1.78 -10.61 -20.33
N ALA A 144 -1.59 -11.17 -19.13
CA ALA A 144 -2.14 -12.47 -18.76
C ALA A 144 -3.64 -12.41 -18.38
N PHE A 145 -4.16 -11.22 -18.08
CA PHE A 145 -5.56 -11.05 -17.66
C PHE A 145 -6.56 -10.98 -18.82
N PHE A 146 -6.09 -10.90 -20.08
CA PHE A 146 -6.92 -10.80 -21.28
C PHE A 146 -6.94 -12.09 -22.13
N SER A 147 -6.42 -13.21 -21.63
CA SER A 147 -6.40 -14.49 -22.36
C SER A 147 -7.07 -15.66 -21.62
N LEU A 148 -7.96 -15.38 -20.67
CA LEU A 148 -8.90 -16.36 -20.08
C LEU A 148 -10.32 -15.82 -20.10
#